data_AF-A0A8H5LQB8-F1
#
_entry.id   AF-A0A8H5LQB8-F1
#
_cell.length_a   1.000
_cell.length_b   1.000
_cell.length_c   1.000
_cell.angle_alpha   90.00
_cell.angle_beta   90.00
_cell.angle_gamma   90.00
#
_symmetry.space_group_name_H-M   'P 1'
#
loop_
_entity.id
_entity.type
_entity.pdbx_description
1 polymer ?
#
loop_
_entity_poly.entity_id
_entity_poly.type
_entity_poly.pdbx_seq_one_letter_code
_entity_poly.pdbx_strand_id
1 'polypeptide(L)'
;MTYLAGIHFSHAQSIEGLVTASTIATFVGIISTQRKWQAKANKEAGEISALPTSFWGRLVTPLHAIATVTVPVSYLTGVLSHGFRQPGWYTRTGLDKLVSVDTEAIGYARVVASLGLLGTLWWHEKILNVLGKQIHYIGPRERGQVVSTGNYAVIRHPIYWQAASHHGPRPTRYTLCRVLVLDAPRKFGGMHRCFWVQDERRGAADGRKQSYGLGLPRIQEESTL
;
A
#
# COMPACT_ATOMS: atom_id res chain seq x y z
N MET A 1 -40.18 2.97 -1.67
CA MET A 1 -39.73 1.83 -0.85
C MET A 1 -39.45 0.66 -1.78
N THR A 2 -38.40 -0.12 -1.52
CA THR A 2 -38.00 -1.24 -2.40
C THR A 2 -38.23 -2.56 -1.67
N TYR A 3 -38.91 -3.49 -2.33
CA TYR A 3 -39.19 -4.83 -1.81
C TYR A 3 -38.22 -5.81 -2.44
N LEU A 4 -37.43 -6.51 -1.61
CA LEU A 4 -36.45 -7.48 -2.10
C LEU A 4 -36.55 -8.74 -1.25
N ALA A 5 -37.02 -9.83 -1.86
CA ALA A 5 -37.14 -11.16 -1.24
C ALA A 5 -37.91 -11.19 0.12
N GLY A 6 -39.00 -10.43 0.26
CA GLY A 6 -39.78 -10.41 1.50
C GLY A 6 -39.31 -9.41 2.56
N ILE A 7 -38.18 -8.74 2.34
CA ILE A 7 -37.61 -7.78 3.29
C ILE A 7 -37.82 -6.36 2.75
N HIS A 8 -38.46 -5.52 3.56
CA HIS A 8 -38.65 -4.11 3.26
C HIS A 8 -37.40 -3.33 3.66
N PHE A 9 -36.70 -2.78 2.68
CA PHE A 9 -35.58 -1.88 2.91
C PHE A 9 -36.00 -0.43 2.68
N SER A 10 -35.66 0.45 3.62
CA SER A 10 -35.69 1.89 3.37
C SER A 10 -34.59 2.26 2.37
N HIS A 11 -34.75 3.40 1.67
CA HIS A 11 -33.73 3.88 0.73
C HIS A 11 -32.35 4.00 1.38
N ALA A 12 -32.30 4.50 2.63
CA ALA A 12 -31.07 4.58 3.41
C ALA A 12 -30.46 3.21 3.70
N GLN A 13 -31.28 2.20 4.05
CA GLN A 13 -30.78 0.85 4.27
C GLN A 13 -30.28 0.19 2.98
N SER A 14 -30.89 0.50 1.83
CA SER A 14 -30.39 0.04 0.52
C SER A 14 -29.01 0.63 0.21
N ILE A 15 -28.78 1.91 0.51
CA ILE A 15 -27.45 2.54 0.36
C ILE A 15 -26.44 1.89 1.31
N GLU A 16 -26.77 1.69 2.59
CA GLU A 16 -25.87 1.02 3.52
C GLU A 16 -25.59 -0.44 3.12
N GLY A 17 -26.58 -1.13 2.55
CA GLY A 17 -26.39 -2.46 1.96
C GLY A 17 -25.36 -2.46 0.84
N LEU A 18 -25.42 -1.47 -0.06
CA LEU A 18 -24.45 -1.31 -1.15
C LEU A 18 -23.03 -1.00 -0.62
N VAL A 19 -22.92 -0.07 0.34
CA VAL A 19 -21.62 0.30 0.94
C VAL A 19 -21.02 -0.90 1.68
N THR A 20 -21.86 -1.64 2.42
CA THR A 20 -21.45 -2.87 3.12
C THR A 20 -20.96 -3.93 2.14
N ALA A 21 -21.73 -4.23 1.10
CA ALA A 21 -21.38 -5.23 0.09
C ALA A 21 -20.08 -4.87 -0.65
N SER A 22 -19.95 -3.62 -1.09
CA SER A 22 -18.73 -3.14 -1.78
C SER A 22 -17.51 -3.15 -0.87
N THR A 23 -17.67 -2.84 0.42
CA THR A 23 -16.60 -2.92 1.43
C THR A 23 -16.15 -4.36 1.64
N ILE A 24 -17.08 -5.32 1.80
CA ILE A 24 -16.75 -6.74 1.94
C ILE A 24 -16.03 -7.25 0.70
N ALA A 25 -16.59 -6.99 -0.49
CA ALA A 25 -16.01 -7.42 -1.76
C ALA A 25 -14.59 -6.88 -1.93
N THR A 26 -14.38 -5.60 -1.62
CA THR A 26 -13.06 -4.96 -1.73
C THR A 26 -12.08 -5.52 -0.70
N PHE A 27 -12.50 -5.66 0.55
CA PHE A 27 -11.65 -6.16 1.63
C PHE A 27 -11.21 -7.60 1.37
N VAL A 28 -12.15 -8.50 1.06
CA VAL A 28 -11.87 -9.90 0.74
C VAL A 28 -11.05 -10.01 -0.56
N GLY A 29 -11.37 -9.19 -1.57
CA GLY A 29 -10.67 -9.17 -2.85
C GLY A 29 -9.21 -8.76 -2.72
N ILE A 30 -8.91 -7.70 -1.94
CA ILE A 30 -7.53 -7.26 -1.66
C ILE A 30 -6.77 -8.37 -0.94
N ILE A 31 -7.32 -8.94 0.14
CA ILE A 31 -6.66 -10.02 0.90
C ILE A 31 -6.39 -11.22 0.01
N SER A 32 -7.37 -11.67 -0.78
CA SER A 32 -7.24 -12.83 -1.66
C SER A 32 -6.17 -12.60 -2.72
N THR A 33 -6.16 -11.41 -3.33
CA THR A 33 -5.19 -11.02 -4.34
C THR A 33 -3.78 -10.94 -3.74
N GLN A 34 -3.63 -10.30 -2.58
CA GLN A 34 -2.35 -10.23 -1.87
C GLN A 34 -1.81 -11.61 -1.52
N ARG A 35 -2.64 -12.51 -0.96
CA ARG A 35 -2.23 -13.89 -0.65
C ARG A 35 -1.73 -14.64 -1.88
N LYS A 36 -2.43 -14.51 -3.01
CA LYS A 36 -2.03 -15.09 -4.29
C LYS A 36 -0.65 -14.59 -4.73
N TRP A 37 -0.44 -13.27 -4.72
CA TRP A 37 0.85 -12.68 -5.13
C TRP A 37 1.98 -12.96 -4.16
N GLN A 38 1.71 -13.00 -2.86
CA GLN A 38 2.69 -13.36 -1.83
C GLN A 38 3.18 -14.79 -2.03
N ALA A 39 2.27 -15.74 -2.28
CA ALA A 39 2.62 -17.14 -2.56
C ALA A 39 3.50 -17.25 -3.81
N LYS A 40 3.16 -16.51 -4.88
CA LYS A 40 3.97 -16.44 -6.11
C LYS A 40 5.36 -15.86 -5.84
N ALA A 41 5.45 -14.77 -5.10
CA ALA A 41 6.72 -14.12 -4.77
C ALA A 41 7.63 -15.01 -3.92
N ASN A 42 7.08 -15.73 -2.94
CA ASN A 42 7.83 -16.69 -2.14
C ASN A 42 8.42 -17.81 -3.00
N LYS A 43 7.71 -18.26 -4.03
CA LYS A 43 8.19 -19.30 -4.95
C LYS A 43 9.28 -18.79 -5.91
N GLU A 44 9.18 -17.55 -6.39
CA GLU A 44 9.99 -17.06 -7.52
C GLU A 44 11.17 -16.16 -7.14
N ALA A 45 11.06 -15.39 -6.05
CA ALA A 45 12.02 -14.32 -5.72
C ALA A 45 12.96 -14.64 -4.55
N GLY A 46 12.85 -15.84 -3.96
CA GLY A 46 13.65 -16.27 -2.83
C GLY A 46 13.21 -15.66 -1.49
N GLU A 47 14.04 -15.88 -0.48
CA GLU A 47 13.79 -15.43 0.89
C GLU A 47 13.91 -13.90 1.02
N ILE A 48 13.41 -13.38 2.14
CA ILE A 48 13.52 -11.96 2.47
C ILE A 48 14.93 -11.72 3.01
N SER A 49 15.71 -10.88 2.33
CA SER A 49 17.14 -10.72 2.65
C SER A 49 17.39 -9.84 3.88
N ALA A 50 16.44 -8.97 4.23
CA ALA A 50 16.55 -8.08 5.38
C ALA A 50 15.19 -7.83 6.03
N LEU A 51 15.14 -8.03 7.34
CA LEU A 51 14.02 -7.68 8.21
C LEU A 51 14.48 -6.74 9.32
N PRO A 52 13.60 -5.89 9.85
CA PRO A 52 13.92 -5.03 10.98
C PRO A 52 14.31 -5.87 12.20
N THR A 53 15.51 -5.62 12.73
CA THR A 53 16.02 -6.26 13.93
C THR A 53 15.54 -5.57 15.21
N SER A 54 15.23 -4.28 15.13
CA SER A 54 14.73 -3.50 16.26
C SER A 54 13.29 -3.88 16.62
N PHE A 55 13.00 -3.84 17.93
CA PHE A 55 11.65 -4.06 18.46
C PHE A 55 10.60 -3.16 17.79
N TRP A 56 10.90 -1.86 17.69
CA TRP A 56 10.02 -0.89 17.03
C TRP A 56 9.80 -1.21 15.55
N GLY A 57 10.86 -1.58 14.81
CA GLY A 57 10.71 -1.93 13.40
C GLY A 57 9.84 -3.17 13.17
N ARG A 58 9.87 -4.14 14.10
CA ARG A 58 8.99 -5.32 14.07
C ARG A 58 7.53 -4.96 14.36
N LEU A 59 7.26 -3.94 15.17
CA LEU A 59 5.90 -3.50 15.50
C LEU A 59 5.23 -2.66 14.40
N VAL A 60 5.98 -1.99 13.53
CA VAL A 60 5.38 -1.12 12.49
C VAL A 60 4.42 -1.90 11.60
N THR A 61 4.77 -3.13 11.22
CA THR A 61 3.94 -3.94 10.31
C THR A 61 2.60 -4.36 10.92
N PRO A 62 2.54 -4.99 12.11
CA PRO A 62 1.26 -5.33 12.71
C PRO A 62 0.43 -4.08 13.03
N LEU A 63 1.06 -2.97 13.45
CA LEU A 63 0.33 -1.70 13.67
C LEU A 63 -0.27 -1.16 12.37
N HIS A 64 0.46 -1.22 11.25
CA HIS A 64 -0.06 -0.81 9.94
C HIS A 64 -1.21 -1.72 9.48
N ALA A 65 -1.08 -3.03 9.68
CA ALA A 65 -2.14 -4.00 9.37
C ALA A 65 -3.40 -3.72 10.21
N ILE A 66 -3.26 -3.52 11.52
CA ILE A 66 -4.37 -3.18 12.42
C ILE A 66 -5.03 -1.89 11.96
N ALA A 67 -4.27 -0.80 11.79
CA ALA A 67 -4.82 0.49 11.37
C ALA A 67 -5.59 0.41 10.04
N THR A 68 -5.11 -0.41 9.09
CA THR A 68 -5.76 -0.62 7.79
C THR A 68 -7.06 -1.42 7.92
N VAL A 69 -7.11 -2.38 8.84
CA VAL A 69 -8.26 -3.29 9.03
C VAL A 69 -9.32 -2.70 9.98
N THR A 70 -8.93 -1.87 10.95
CA THR A 70 -9.82 -1.35 11.99
C THR A 70 -11.00 -0.57 11.42
N VAL A 71 -10.78 0.30 10.42
CA VAL A 71 -11.84 1.14 9.83
C VAL A 71 -12.90 0.29 9.13
N PRO A 72 -12.58 -0.58 8.14
CA PRO A 72 -13.60 -1.38 7.48
C PRO A 72 -14.27 -2.37 8.45
N VAL A 73 -13.52 -3.00 9.36
CA VAL A 73 -14.11 -3.96 10.31
C VAL A 73 -15.07 -3.28 11.30
N SER A 74 -14.71 -2.11 11.84
CA SER A 74 -15.60 -1.36 12.74
C SER A 74 -16.86 -0.87 12.02
N TYR A 75 -16.74 -0.40 10.77
CA TYR A 75 -17.89 -0.04 9.93
C TYR A 75 -18.82 -1.24 9.71
N LEU A 76 -18.29 -2.35 9.21
CA LEU A 76 -19.05 -3.56 8.92
C LEU A 76 -19.74 -4.08 10.19
N THR A 77 -19.02 -4.12 11.31
CA THR A 77 -19.57 -4.56 12.60
C THR A 77 -20.73 -3.65 13.03
N GLY A 78 -20.55 -2.33 12.95
CA GLY A 78 -21.59 -1.36 13.32
C GLY A 78 -22.84 -1.49 12.46
N VAL A 79 -22.68 -1.49 11.13
CA VAL A 79 -23.81 -1.51 10.19
C VAL A 79 -24.54 -2.84 10.18
N LEU A 80 -23.82 -3.97 10.22
CA LEU A 80 -24.44 -5.30 10.21
C LEU A 80 -25.18 -5.59 11.52
N SER A 81 -24.61 -5.21 12.67
CA SER A 81 -25.27 -5.39 13.99
C SER A 81 -26.55 -4.55 14.16
N HIS A 82 -26.72 -3.50 13.34
CA HIS A 82 -27.86 -2.58 13.41
C HIS A 82 -28.82 -2.72 12.21
N GLY A 83 -28.78 -3.85 11.49
CA GLY A 83 -29.71 -4.13 10.40
C GLY A 83 -29.58 -3.15 9.22
N PHE A 84 -28.34 -2.90 8.79
CA PHE A 84 -27.98 -1.95 7.74
C PHE A 84 -28.33 -0.49 8.08
N ARG A 85 -28.21 -0.13 9.36
CA ARG A 85 -28.33 1.26 9.83
C ARG A 85 -27.02 1.68 10.46
N GLN A 86 -26.57 2.90 10.17
CA GLN A 86 -25.36 3.42 10.81
C GLN A 86 -25.64 3.71 12.28
N PRO A 87 -24.83 3.17 13.22
CA PRO A 87 -25.04 3.46 14.63
C PRO A 87 -24.72 4.93 14.91
N GLY A 88 -25.39 5.50 15.92
CA GLY A 88 -25.32 6.94 16.20
C GLY A 88 -23.90 7.47 16.39
N TRP A 89 -22.98 6.67 16.95
CA TRP A 89 -21.58 7.07 17.11
C TRP A 89 -20.83 7.20 15.76
N TYR A 90 -21.17 6.40 14.75
CA TYR A 90 -20.56 6.47 13.41
C TYR A 90 -21.06 7.68 12.63
N THR A 91 -22.34 8.03 12.82
CA THR A 91 -22.93 9.21 12.17
C THR A 91 -22.32 10.54 12.65
N ARG A 92 -21.70 10.57 13.85
CA ARG A 92 -21.03 11.77 14.37
C ARG A 92 -19.78 12.15 13.57
N THR A 93 -19.16 11.18 12.90
CA THR A 93 -18.01 11.39 12.00
C THR A 93 -18.43 11.43 10.53
N GLY A 94 -19.73 11.44 10.25
CA GLY A 94 -20.27 11.46 8.90
C GLY A 94 -20.04 12.81 8.21
N LEU A 95 -19.93 12.77 6.88
CA LEU A 95 -19.76 13.96 6.05
C LEU A 95 -20.94 14.94 6.20
N ASP A 96 -22.13 14.44 6.52
CA ASP A 96 -23.36 15.20 6.77
C ASP A 96 -23.23 16.18 7.94
N LYS A 97 -22.30 15.94 8.86
CA LYS A 97 -22.00 16.86 9.97
C LYS A 97 -20.90 17.86 9.64
N LEU A 98 -20.05 17.54 8.68
CA LEU A 98 -18.91 18.39 8.29
C LEU A 98 -19.30 19.39 7.20
N VAL A 99 -20.27 19.04 6.37
CA VAL A 99 -20.71 19.87 5.25
C VAL A 99 -22.23 19.87 5.25
N SER A 100 -22.84 21.06 5.17
CA SER A 100 -24.29 21.24 5.06
C SER A 100 -24.78 20.83 3.67
N VAL A 101 -24.76 19.53 3.40
CA VAL A 101 -25.14 18.93 2.12
C VAL A 101 -26.51 18.30 2.27
N ASP A 102 -27.30 18.37 1.19
CA ASP A 102 -28.58 17.70 1.12
C ASP A 102 -28.44 16.16 1.28
N THR A 103 -29.47 15.54 1.86
CA THR A 103 -29.47 14.10 2.18
C THR A 103 -29.38 13.24 0.91
N GLU A 104 -29.99 13.70 -0.19
CA GLU A 104 -29.95 12.99 -1.46
C GLU A 104 -28.53 13.00 -2.06
N ALA A 105 -27.87 14.16 -2.01
CA ALA A 105 -26.49 14.30 -2.46
C ALA A 105 -25.50 13.45 -1.65
N ILE A 106 -25.73 13.29 -0.33
CA ILE A 106 -24.95 12.34 0.49
C ILE A 106 -25.18 10.90 0.03
N GLY A 107 -26.42 10.53 -0.31
CA GLY A 107 -26.74 9.22 -0.86
C GLY A 107 -25.98 8.94 -2.15
N TYR A 108 -26.00 9.87 -3.10
CA TYR A 108 -25.22 9.76 -4.34
C TYR A 108 -23.72 9.67 -4.09
N ALA A 109 -23.16 10.48 -3.19
CA ALA A 109 -21.75 10.42 -2.83
C ALA A 109 -21.36 9.04 -2.29
N ARG A 110 -22.21 8.39 -1.47
CA ARG A 110 -21.99 7.02 -0.96
C ARG A 110 -22.06 5.96 -2.05
N VAL A 111 -22.95 6.11 -3.02
CA VAL A 111 -23.03 5.21 -4.19
C VAL A 111 -21.76 5.34 -5.03
N VAL A 112 -21.34 6.56 -5.36
CA VAL A 112 -20.12 6.82 -6.12
C VAL A 112 -18.88 6.32 -5.38
N ALA A 113 -18.80 6.54 -4.06
CA ALA A 113 -17.72 6.03 -3.22
C ALA A 113 -17.66 4.50 -3.22
N SER A 114 -18.82 3.82 -3.16
CA SER A 114 -18.92 2.35 -3.26
C SER A 114 -18.38 1.83 -4.59
N LEU A 115 -18.71 2.50 -5.71
CA LEU A 115 -18.19 2.15 -7.03
C LEU A 115 -16.68 2.42 -7.13
N GLY A 116 -16.21 3.55 -6.59
CA GLY A 116 -14.79 3.86 -6.50
C GLY A 116 -14.01 2.82 -5.69
N LEU A 117 -14.59 2.36 -4.58
CA LEU A 117 -14.02 1.30 -3.74
C LEU A 117 -13.85 0.00 -4.52
N LEU A 118 -14.85 -0.42 -5.31
CA LEU A 118 -14.72 -1.58 -6.21
C LEU A 118 -13.66 -1.33 -7.31
N GLY A 119 -13.59 -0.14 -7.88
CA GLY A 119 -12.54 0.25 -8.83
C GLY A 119 -11.13 0.09 -8.25
N THR A 120 -10.98 0.25 -6.93
CA THR A 120 -9.69 0.05 -6.27
C THR A 120 -9.21 -1.41 -6.28
N LEU A 121 -10.10 -2.40 -6.41
CA LEU A 121 -9.68 -3.80 -6.62
C LEU A 121 -8.92 -3.98 -7.93
N TRP A 122 -9.51 -3.46 -9.02
CA TRP A 122 -8.88 -3.50 -10.34
C TRP A 122 -7.54 -2.76 -10.34
N TRP A 123 -7.49 -1.58 -9.71
CA TRP A 123 -6.26 -0.81 -9.56
C TRP A 123 -5.20 -1.57 -8.75
N HIS A 124 -5.60 -2.18 -7.64
CA HIS A 124 -4.71 -2.97 -6.79
C HIS A 124 -4.10 -4.14 -7.57
N GLU A 125 -4.92 -4.87 -8.31
CA GLU A 125 -4.48 -5.97 -9.14
C GLU A 125 -3.51 -5.50 -10.25
N LYS A 126 -3.77 -4.35 -10.88
CA LYS A 126 -2.83 -3.75 -11.85
C LYS A 126 -1.47 -3.44 -11.23
N ILE A 127 -1.45 -2.86 -10.02
CA ILE A 127 -0.21 -2.59 -9.29
C ILE A 127 0.54 -3.90 -9.00
N LEU A 128 -0.16 -4.92 -8.48
CA LEU A 128 0.46 -6.19 -8.13
C LEU A 128 0.93 -6.99 -9.35
N ASN A 129 0.26 -6.88 -10.49
CA ASN A 129 0.73 -7.44 -11.75
C ASN A 129 2.09 -6.87 -12.18
N VAL A 130 2.25 -5.55 -12.04
CA VAL A 130 3.52 -4.87 -12.40
C VAL A 130 4.61 -5.21 -11.39
N LEU A 131 4.30 -5.24 -10.09
CA LEU A 131 5.26 -5.59 -9.05
C LEU A 131 5.68 -7.07 -9.12
N GLY A 132 4.74 -7.94 -9.46
CA GLY A 132 4.96 -9.36 -9.69
C GLY A 132 5.57 -10.08 -8.48
N LYS A 133 6.68 -10.79 -8.72
CA LYS A 133 7.42 -11.54 -7.69
C LYS A 133 8.15 -10.66 -6.68
N GLN A 134 8.20 -9.34 -6.91
CA GLN A 134 8.91 -8.39 -6.04
C GLN A 134 8.08 -7.97 -4.82
N ILE A 135 6.84 -8.45 -4.69
CA ILE A 135 5.96 -8.06 -3.58
C ILE A 135 6.50 -8.56 -2.23
N HIS A 136 6.65 -7.60 -1.30
CA HIS A 136 6.84 -7.83 0.12
C HIS A 136 6.50 -6.55 0.92
N TYR A 137 6.09 -6.68 2.18
CA TYR A 137 5.62 -5.54 2.99
C TYR A 137 6.73 -4.75 3.68
N ILE A 138 7.85 -5.39 4.02
CA ILE A 138 8.82 -4.83 4.98
C ILE A 138 10.23 -4.70 4.40
N GLY A 139 10.60 -5.61 3.51
CA GLY A 139 12.00 -5.84 3.17
C GLY A 139 12.22 -6.35 1.75
N PRO A 140 13.42 -6.14 1.19
CA PRO A 140 13.78 -6.66 -0.11
C PRO A 140 13.90 -8.19 -0.09
N ARG A 141 13.76 -8.81 -1.25
CA ARG A 141 14.02 -10.23 -1.46
C ARG A 141 15.42 -10.44 -2.02
N GLU A 142 15.97 -11.62 -1.81
CA GLU A 142 17.30 -12.00 -2.32
C GLU A 142 17.44 -11.78 -3.84
N ARG A 143 16.40 -12.14 -4.61
CA ARG A 143 16.35 -11.93 -6.07
C ARG A 143 15.52 -10.70 -6.44
N GLY A 144 15.59 -9.70 -5.57
CA GLY A 144 14.94 -8.40 -5.69
C GLY A 144 15.35 -7.67 -6.96
N GLN A 145 14.38 -7.11 -7.70
CA GLN A 145 14.65 -6.20 -8.83
C GLN A 145 13.85 -4.92 -8.66
N VAL A 146 14.46 -3.79 -9.02
CA VAL A 146 13.77 -2.49 -9.03
C VAL A 146 12.79 -2.49 -10.19
N VAL A 147 11.51 -2.25 -9.89
CA VAL A 147 10.46 -2.11 -10.88
C VAL A 147 10.25 -0.62 -11.17
N SER A 148 10.54 -0.20 -12.39
CA SER A 148 10.42 1.20 -12.85
C SER A 148 9.42 1.37 -14.00
N THR A 149 8.60 0.35 -14.27
CA THR A 149 7.61 0.34 -15.35
C THR A 149 6.18 0.55 -14.83
N GLY A 150 5.26 0.90 -15.73
CA GLY A 150 3.84 1.08 -15.39
C GLY A 150 3.62 2.16 -14.32
N ASN A 151 2.78 1.88 -13.32
CA ASN A 151 2.49 2.82 -12.24
C ASN A 151 3.73 3.22 -11.43
N TYR A 152 4.73 2.33 -11.34
CA TYR A 152 6.00 2.59 -10.65
C TYR A 152 6.91 3.56 -11.39
N ALA A 153 6.65 3.86 -12.68
CA ALA A 153 7.37 4.90 -13.42
C ALA A 153 7.00 6.32 -12.95
N VAL A 154 5.78 6.49 -12.39
CA VAL A 154 5.24 7.78 -11.98
C VAL A 154 5.24 7.91 -10.45
N ILE A 155 4.82 6.87 -9.73
CA ILE A 155 4.65 6.87 -8.28
C ILE A 155 5.51 5.76 -7.69
N ARG A 156 6.44 6.09 -6.77
CA ARG A 156 7.33 5.10 -6.14
C ARG A 156 6.60 4.06 -5.29
N HIS A 157 5.48 4.44 -4.68
CA HIS A 157 4.69 3.58 -3.79
C HIS A 157 3.19 3.64 -4.13
N PRO A 158 2.77 3.05 -5.27
CA PRO A 158 1.40 3.15 -5.72
C PRO A 158 0.40 2.44 -4.79
N ILE A 159 0.83 1.39 -4.05
CA ILE A 159 0.00 0.74 -3.02
C ILE A 159 -0.26 1.69 -1.84
N TYR A 160 0.76 2.43 -1.37
CA TYR A 160 0.57 3.40 -0.29
C TYR A 160 -0.22 4.63 -0.75
N TRP A 161 -0.07 5.03 -2.01
CA TRP A 161 -0.91 6.06 -2.61
C TRP A 161 -2.39 5.64 -2.60
N GLN A 162 -2.68 4.42 -3.05
CA GLN A 162 -4.03 3.85 -2.98
C GLN A 162 -4.55 3.84 -1.54
N ALA A 163 -3.79 3.31 -0.58
CA ALA A 163 -4.19 3.30 0.83
C ALA A 163 -4.47 4.72 1.36
N ALA A 164 -3.61 5.69 1.04
CA ALA A 164 -3.77 7.07 1.48
C ALA A 164 -5.02 7.75 0.88
N SER A 165 -5.37 7.43 -0.38
CA SER A 165 -6.55 7.99 -1.05
C SER A 165 -7.87 7.62 -0.35
N HIS A 166 -7.89 6.54 0.43
CA HIS A 166 -9.05 6.13 1.23
C HIS A 166 -9.22 6.93 2.53
N HIS A 167 -8.19 7.63 3.00
CA HIS A 167 -8.21 8.33 4.29
C HIS A 167 -8.59 9.83 4.18
N GLY A 168 -9.20 10.24 3.07
CA GLY A 168 -9.61 11.62 2.82
C GLY A 168 -8.42 12.56 2.54
N PRO A 169 -8.69 13.82 2.18
CA PRO A 169 -7.64 14.81 1.95
C PRO A 169 -6.85 15.00 3.24
N ARG A 170 -5.60 14.54 3.25
CA ARG A 170 -4.66 14.91 4.30
C ARG A 170 -4.42 16.42 4.22
N PRO A 171 -4.26 17.13 5.36
CA PRO A 171 -3.79 18.50 5.33
C PRO A 171 -2.50 18.55 4.51
N THR A 172 -2.54 19.31 3.43
CA THR A 172 -1.45 19.49 2.48
C THR A 172 -0.24 20.07 3.20
N ARG A 173 0.78 19.23 3.41
CA ARG A 173 2.23 19.52 3.34
C ARG A 173 2.99 18.34 3.96
N TYR A 174 3.73 17.59 3.15
CA TYR A 174 5.02 16.92 3.40
C TYR A 174 5.39 16.27 4.77
N THR A 175 4.50 16.12 5.75
CA THR A 175 4.90 15.71 7.11
C THR A 175 5.16 14.20 7.24
N LEU A 176 4.56 13.35 6.41
CA LEU A 176 4.71 11.91 6.57
C LEU A 176 6.09 11.36 6.16
N CYS A 177 6.82 12.06 5.28
CA CYS A 177 8.19 11.66 4.94
C CYS A 177 9.20 12.03 6.04
N ARG A 178 8.85 12.92 6.98
CA ARG A 178 9.76 13.35 8.05
C ARG A 178 9.63 12.50 9.31
N VAL A 179 8.45 11.94 9.59
CA VAL A 179 8.18 11.17 10.82
C VAL A 179 8.84 9.78 10.81
N LEU A 180 9.14 9.20 9.65
CA LEU A 180 9.90 7.94 9.55
C LEU A 180 11.44 8.14 9.44
N VAL A 181 11.94 9.39 9.43
CA VAL A 181 13.36 9.70 9.21
C VAL A 181 14.01 10.40 10.41
N LEU A 182 13.27 10.67 11.50
CA LEU A 182 13.83 11.39 12.65
C LEU A 182 14.22 10.44 13.79
N ASP A 183 15.52 10.51 14.11
CA ASP A 183 16.22 10.02 15.31
C ASP A 183 16.59 8.55 15.41
N ALA A 184 17.37 8.06 14.44
CA ALA A 184 18.38 7.05 14.71
C ALA A 184 19.76 7.73 14.87
N PRO A 185 20.45 7.61 16.02
CA PRO A 185 21.75 8.24 16.24
C PRO A 185 22.79 7.69 15.26
N ARG A 186 23.57 8.62 14.68
CA ARG A 186 24.69 8.40 13.73
C ARG A 186 25.87 7.63 14.36
N LYS A 187 25.67 6.40 14.83
CA LYS A 187 26.73 5.55 15.40
C LYS A 187 26.79 4.13 14.82
N PHE A 188 26.36 3.95 13.58
CA PHE A 188 26.67 2.73 12.83
C PHE A 188 27.39 3.09 11.54
N GLY A 189 28.71 3.06 11.60
CA GLY A 189 29.57 3.04 10.41
C GLY A 189 29.35 1.73 9.67
N GLY A 190 28.91 1.82 8.41
CA GLY A 190 28.98 0.73 7.45
C GLY A 190 27.86 -0.30 7.51
N MET A 191 26.64 0.08 7.12
CA MET A 191 25.63 -0.73 6.38
C MET A 191 24.22 -0.17 6.57
N HIS A 192 24.01 1.09 6.20
CA HIS A 192 22.68 1.59 5.86
C HIS A 192 22.77 2.41 4.58
N ARG A 193 23.21 1.75 3.50
CA ARG A 193 22.67 2.10 2.19
C ARG A 193 21.26 1.50 2.15
N CYS A 194 20.29 2.20 2.72
CA CYS A 194 18.96 2.18 2.11
C CYS A 194 19.21 2.41 0.62
N PHE A 195 18.69 1.52 -0.22
CA PHE A 195 18.91 1.52 -1.66
C PHE A 195 18.30 2.80 -2.26
N TRP A 196 19.02 3.90 -2.07
CA TRP A 196 18.82 5.24 -2.62
C TRP A 196 19.97 5.43 -3.59
N VAL A 197 19.88 4.78 -4.75
CA VAL A 197 20.52 5.34 -5.94
C VAL A 197 19.47 6.23 -6.57
N GLN A 198 19.37 7.44 -6.01
CA GLN A 198 18.90 8.59 -6.76
C GLN A 198 20.07 8.95 -7.66
N ASP A 199 20.06 8.43 -8.88
CA ASP A 199 20.98 8.86 -9.93
C ASP A 199 20.58 10.28 -10.37
N GLU A 200 20.91 11.25 -9.50
CA GLU A 200 21.02 12.66 -9.84
C GLU A 200 22.47 12.92 -10.28
N ARG A 201 22.87 12.35 -11.41
CA ARG A 201 23.97 12.90 -12.20
C ARG A 201 23.60 12.97 -13.68
N ARG A 202 22.66 13.87 -13.98
CA ARG A 202 22.71 14.58 -15.27
C ARG A 202 23.42 15.92 -15.05
N GLY A 203 24.60 16.04 -15.67
CA GLY A 203 25.05 17.31 -16.25
C GLY A 203 25.95 18.20 -15.39
N ALA A 204 27.15 17.73 -15.06
CA ALA A 204 28.30 18.62 -15.03
C ALA A 204 29.44 17.92 -15.76
N ALA A 205 29.74 18.44 -16.95
CA ALA A 205 30.89 18.04 -17.73
C ALA A 205 32.17 18.32 -16.93
N ASP A 206 32.89 17.26 -16.55
CA ASP A 206 34.34 17.34 -16.38
C ASP A 206 34.94 16.13 -17.09
N GLY A 207 35.57 16.42 -18.22
CA GLY A 207 36.27 15.45 -19.04
C GLY A 207 37.53 15.00 -18.33
N ARG A 208 37.47 13.87 -17.63
CA ARG A 208 38.67 13.10 -17.31
C ARG A 208 38.52 11.66 -17.77
N LYS A 209 39.32 11.34 -18.80
CA LYS A 209 39.58 10.01 -19.30
C LYS A 209 39.93 9.09 -18.13
N GLN A 210 39.07 8.15 -17.80
CA GLN A 210 39.43 6.99 -16.99
C GLN A 210 39.48 5.79 -17.95
N SER A 211 40.70 5.46 -18.34
CA SER A 211 41.08 4.28 -19.11
C SER A 211 40.67 3.01 -18.35
N TYR A 212 39.75 2.25 -18.92
CA TYR A 212 39.51 0.86 -18.53
C TYR A 212 40.68 0.03 -19.06
N GLY A 213 41.65 -0.24 -18.19
CA GLY A 213 42.71 -1.21 -18.42
C GLY A 213 42.14 -2.63 -18.35
N LEU A 214 42.06 -3.26 -19.52
CA LEU A 214 41.98 -4.70 -19.72
C LEU A 214 43.18 -5.41 -19.06
N GLY A 215 42.87 -6.47 -18.33
CA GLY A 215 43.62 -7.74 -18.31
C GLY A 215 45.05 -7.74 -17.74
N LEU A 216 45.23 -8.47 -16.63
CA LEU A 216 46.42 -9.30 -16.44
C LEU A 216 46.06 -10.60 -15.68
N PRO A 217 46.85 -11.68 -15.86
CA PRO A 217 46.38 -13.06 -15.83
C PRO A 217 46.86 -13.88 -14.62
N ARG A 218 46.14 -15.00 -14.44
CA ARG A 218 46.58 -16.33 -13.98
C ARG A 218 48.02 -16.45 -13.47
N ILE A 219 48.16 -16.73 -12.17
CA ILE A 219 49.36 -17.32 -11.58
C ILE A 219 49.24 -18.84 -11.75
N GLN A 220 50.10 -19.44 -12.58
CA GLN A 220 50.44 -20.85 -12.52
C GLN A 220 51.70 -20.95 -11.65
N GLU A 221 51.60 -21.63 -10.51
CA GLU A 221 52.78 -22.16 -9.82
C GLU A 221 53.22 -23.43 -10.55
N GLU A 222 54.39 -23.34 -11.18
CA GLU A 222 55.11 -24.48 -11.73
C GLU A 222 56.02 -25.04 -10.64
N SER A 223 55.80 -26.31 -10.32
CA SER A 223 56.71 -27.14 -9.52
C SER A 223 57.96 -27.48 -10.33
N THR A 224 59.14 -27.30 -9.76
CA THR A 224 60.34 -28.07 -10.17
C THR A 224 61.27 -28.30 -8.99
N LEU A 225 61.53 -29.61 -8.78
CA LEU A 225 62.73 -30.30 -8.26
C LEU A 225 63.27 -29.92 -6.87
#